data_AF-A0A847N6H1-F1
#
_entry.id   AF-A0A847N6H1-F1
#
_cell.length_a   1.000
_cell.length_b   1.000
_cell.length_c   1.000
_cell.angle_alpha   90.00
_cell.angle_beta   90.00
_cell.angle_gamma   90.00
#
_symmetry.space_group_name_H-M   'P 1'
#
loop_
_entity.id
_entity.type
_entity.pdbx_description
1 polymer ?
#
loop_
_entity_poly.entity_id
_entity_poly.type
_entity_poly.pdbx_seq_one_letter_code
_entity_poly.pdbx_strand_id
1 'polypeptide(L)'
;MITRDLIGTNKQVQQKKGQSFNLDTILLANFIKVSKKDKKIIDVGTGNGSLMLYLSEKTDAKIIGIEVQKERYETAIKNIKLNQLEHQISCHLGDYNDYDLEKHVDMIMTNPPFFKVNEKTKTNLKEDSKIARHEILLSLEQLIAKSSKLLKHGGSFYMIHRPDRLTEIILLLKQYDLEPKELCLVYPYANKAPNHLLIKAVKKGLEGLKILPPFILYKDKHVYSEQLTKLYGGKEDAFKFTK
;
A
#
# COMPACT_ATOMS: atom_id res chain seq x y z
N MET A 1 -2.19 2.60 -22.91
CA MET A 1 -1.85 3.29 -21.64
C MET A 1 -2.06 4.77 -21.82
N ILE A 2 -2.41 5.49 -20.75
CA ILE A 2 -2.49 6.95 -20.72
C ILE A 2 -1.61 7.47 -19.58
N THR A 3 -1.00 8.63 -19.78
CA THR A 3 -0.26 9.34 -18.73
C THR A 3 -1.20 10.37 -18.09
N ARG A 4 -1.20 10.44 -16.76
CA ARG A 4 -1.97 11.41 -15.97
C ARG A 4 -1.16 11.87 -14.77
N ASP A 5 -1.51 13.03 -14.22
CA ASP A 5 -0.93 13.50 -12.96
C ASP A 5 -1.42 12.64 -11.81
N LEU A 6 -0.49 12.25 -10.94
CA LEU A 6 -0.77 11.51 -9.72
C LEU A 6 -1.41 12.47 -8.70
N ILE A 7 -2.60 12.11 -8.25
CA ILE A 7 -3.48 12.99 -7.46
C ILE A 7 -2.75 13.59 -6.26
N GLY A 8 -2.85 14.91 -6.09
CA GLY A 8 -2.27 15.61 -4.93
C GLY A 8 -0.74 15.75 -4.98
N THR A 9 -0.11 15.44 -6.13
CA THR A 9 1.34 15.54 -6.35
C THR A 9 1.63 16.23 -7.67
N ASN A 10 2.90 16.56 -7.93
CA ASN A 10 3.38 17.00 -9.25
C ASN A 10 3.96 15.84 -10.07
N LYS A 11 3.72 14.59 -9.66
CA LYS A 11 4.22 13.39 -10.34
C LYS A 11 3.25 12.91 -11.41
N GLN A 12 3.74 12.13 -12.35
CA GLN A 12 2.94 11.53 -13.42
C GLN A 12 2.95 10.01 -13.35
N VAL A 13 1.86 9.38 -13.78
CA VAL A 13 1.73 7.92 -13.78
C VAL A 13 1.06 7.43 -15.05
N GLN A 14 1.57 6.33 -15.59
CA GLN A 14 0.95 5.56 -16.66
C GLN A 14 -0.04 4.54 -16.08
N GLN A 15 -1.25 4.54 -16.63
CA GLN A 15 -2.33 3.61 -16.28
C GLN A 15 -3.10 3.14 -17.52
N LYS A 16 -3.87 2.06 -17.38
CA LYS A 16 -4.77 1.61 -18.45
C LYS A 16 -5.91 2.63 -18.62
N LYS A 17 -6.35 2.86 -19.85
CA LYS A 17 -7.44 3.81 -20.13
C LYS A 17 -8.71 3.32 -19.42
N GLY A 18 -9.39 4.20 -18.68
CA GLY A 18 -10.59 3.86 -17.91
C GLY A 18 -10.33 3.33 -16.49
N GLN A 19 -9.07 3.14 -16.09
CA GLN A 19 -8.73 2.77 -14.72
C GLN A 19 -8.75 4.01 -13.80
N SER A 20 -9.48 3.94 -12.68
CA SER A 20 -9.43 4.96 -11.64
C SER A 20 -8.15 4.83 -10.81
N PHE A 21 -7.73 5.93 -10.18
CA PHE A 21 -6.66 5.86 -9.19
C PHE A 21 -7.05 4.93 -8.04
N ASN A 22 -6.08 4.15 -7.58
CA ASN A 22 -6.30 3.25 -6.46
C ASN A 22 -6.35 4.06 -5.15
N LEU A 23 -7.55 4.25 -4.62
CA LEU A 23 -7.79 4.96 -3.35
C LEU A 23 -6.93 4.40 -2.21
N ASP A 24 -6.73 3.08 -2.17
CA ASP A 24 -5.94 2.40 -1.13
C ASP A 24 -4.49 2.88 -1.11
N THR A 25 -3.92 3.08 -2.30
CA THR A 25 -2.56 3.62 -2.43
C THR A 25 -2.48 5.04 -1.90
N ILE A 26 -3.50 5.88 -2.16
CA ILE A 26 -3.53 7.28 -1.69
C ILE A 26 -3.71 7.31 -0.16
N LEU A 27 -4.63 6.50 0.36
CA LEU A 27 -4.88 6.36 1.80
C LEU A 27 -3.64 5.88 2.54
N LEU A 28 -2.97 4.83 2.04
CA LEU A 28 -1.75 4.29 2.62
C LEU A 28 -0.61 5.32 2.56
N ALA A 29 -0.41 5.96 1.41
CA ALA A 29 0.59 7.01 1.27
C ALA A 29 0.39 8.15 2.28
N ASN A 30 -0.84 8.56 2.55
CA ASN A 30 -1.17 9.59 3.54
C ASN A 30 -0.99 9.14 4.99
N PHE A 31 -1.26 7.86 5.27
CA PHE A 31 -1.06 7.27 6.59
C PHE A 31 0.41 7.09 6.97
N ILE A 32 1.27 6.82 5.99
CA ILE A 32 2.71 6.60 6.21
C ILE A 32 3.38 7.89 6.73
N LYS A 33 4.13 7.73 7.82
CA LYS A 33 4.99 8.76 8.40
C LYS A 33 6.45 8.34 8.22
N VAL A 34 7.17 9.08 7.37
CA VAL A 34 8.60 8.85 7.12
C VAL A 34 9.43 9.74 8.03
N SER A 35 10.45 9.17 8.68
CA SER A 35 11.42 9.90 9.48
C SER A 35 12.62 10.30 8.62
N LYS A 36 13.26 11.44 8.93
CA LYS A 36 14.54 11.84 8.28
C LYS A 36 15.66 10.81 8.47
N LYS A 37 15.52 9.93 9.47
CA LYS A 37 16.45 8.84 9.77
C LYS A 37 16.23 7.61 8.87
N ASP A 38 15.08 7.48 8.23
CA ASP A 38 14.81 6.38 7.32
C ASP A 38 15.64 6.57 6.05
N LYS A 39 16.39 5.55 5.64
CA LYS A 39 17.30 5.56 4.49
C LYS A 39 16.94 4.52 3.44
N LYS A 40 16.32 3.41 3.84
CA LYS A 40 15.94 2.28 2.99
C LYS A 40 14.49 1.87 3.26
N ILE A 41 13.64 2.04 2.25
CA ILE A 41 12.20 1.72 2.27
C ILE A 41 11.92 0.65 1.22
N ILE A 42 11.11 -0.35 1.55
CA ILE A 42 10.63 -1.37 0.60
C ILE A 42 9.13 -1.25 0.37
N ASP A 43 8.72 -1.24 -0.88
CA ASP A 43 7.33 -1.38 -1.33
C ASP A 43 7.07 -2.81 -1.83
N VAL A 44 6.28 -3.60 -1.10
CA VAL A 44 5.98 -4.99 -1.46
C VAL A 44 4.67 -5.04 -2.26
N GLY A 45 4.73 -5.57 -3.48
CA GLY A 45 3.58 -5.58 -4.39
C GLY A 45 3.38 -4.23 -5.09
N THR A 46 4.48 -3.63 -5.54
CA THR A 46 4.61 -2.25 -6.02
C THR A 46 3.61 -1.84 -7.11
N GLY A 47 3.13 -2.79 -7.90
CA GLY A 47 2.25 -2.52 -9.02
C GLY A 47 2.87 -1.58 -10.04
N ASN A 48 2.18 -0.49 -10.34
CA ASN A 48 2.68 0.53 -11.28
C ASN A 48 3.60 1.56 -10.60
N GLY A 49 3.98 1.37 -9.33
CA GLY A 49 4.89 2.24 -8.60
C GLY A 49 4.27 3.50 -7.98
N SER A 50 2.95 3.65 -8.01
CA SER A 50 2.28 4.87 -7.51
C SER A 50 2.61 5.17 -6.04
N LEU A 51 2.68 4.16 -5.17
CA LEU A 51 2.99 4.35 -3.75
C LEU A 51 4.42 4.88 -3.55
N MET A 52 5.38 4.34 -4.30
CA MET A 52 6.77 4.84 -4.29
C MET A 52 6.85 6.30 -4.76
N LEU A 53 6.09 6.66 -5.81
CA LEU A 53 6.04 8.05 -6.29
C LEU A 53 5.49 8.99 -5.21
N TYR A 54 4.40 8.63 -4.53
CA TYR A 54 3.87 9.43 -3.43
C TYR A 54 4.89 9.65 -2.31
N LEU A 55 5.66 8.62 -1.98
CA LEU A 55 6.65 8.71 -0.90
C LEU A 55 7.91 9.45 -1.29
N SER A 56 8.27 9.47 -2.59
CA SER A 56 9.40 10.27 -3.07
C SER A 56 9.27 11.77 -2.78
N GLU A 57 8.04 12.29 -2.63
CA GLU A 57 7.81 13.68 -2.24
C GLU A 57 7.97 13.93 -0.72
N LYS A 58 8.03 12.86 0.08
CA LYS A 58 8.03 12.93 1.55
C LYS A 58 9.40 12.62 2.16
N THR A 59 10.36 12.13 1.37
CA THR A 59 11.65 11.64 1.86
C THR A 59 12.71 11.61 0.76
N ASP A 60 13.98 11.63 1.16
CA ASP A 60 15.14 11.37 0.30
C ASP A 60 15.65 9.93 0.42
N ALA A 61 14.96 9.08 1.19
CA ALA A 61 15.32 7.67 1.36
C ALA A 61 15.31 6.93 0.01
N LYS A 62 16.13 5.88 -0.11
CA LYS A 62 16.04 4.94 -1.23
C LYS A 62 14.78 4.11 -1.08
N ILE A 63 13.97 4.07 -2.14
CA ILE A 63 12.72 3.32 -2.18
C ILE A 63 12.88 2.18 -3.18
N ILE A 64 12.65 0.95 -2.73
CA ILE A 64 12.88 -0.26 -3.50
C ILE A 64 11.54 -0.99 -3.65
N GLY A 65 11.04 -1.07 -4.87
CA GLY A 65 9.85 -1.84 -5.21
C GLY A 65 10.17 -3.31 -5.48
N ILE A 66 9.25 -4.20 -5.11
CA ILE A 66 9.31 -5.63 -5.43
C ILE A 66 7.97 -6.02 -6.04
N GLU A 67 7.99 -6.44 -7.30
CA GLU A 67 6.81 -6.79 -8.07
C GLU A 67 7.05 -8.10 -8.83
N VAL A 68 6.12 -9.05 -8.69
CA VAL A 68 6.24 -10.37 -9.29
C VAL A 68 5.69 -10.40 -10.72
N GLN A 69 4.76 -9.48 -11.05
CA GLN A 69 4.14 -9.42 -12.36
C GLN A 69 4.94 -8.52 -13.31
N LYS A 70 5.55 -9.14 -14.33
CA LYS A 70 6.39 -8.46 -15.33
C LYS A 70 5.73 -7.21 -15.96
N GLU A 71 4.46 -7.27 -16.36
CA GLU A 71 3.75 -6.12 -16.96
C GLU A 71 3.66 -4.92 -15.99
N ARG A 72 3.40 -5.19 -14.71
CA ARG A 72 3.29 -4.17 -13.66
C ARG A 72 4.68 -3.59 -13.35
N TYR A 73 5.68 -4.46 -13.20
CA TYR A 73 7.08 -4.08 -13.05
C TYR A 73 7.55 -3.13 -14.18
N GLU A 74 7.32 -3.49 -15.44
CA GLU A 74 7.70 -2.65 -16.59
C GLU A 74 7.01 -1.28 -16.56
N THR A 75 5.75 -1.25 -16.11
CA THR A 75 5.01 0.00 -15.92
C THR A 75 5.61 0.83 -14.79
N ALA A 76 6.00 0.22 -13.66
CA ALA A 76 6.68 0.91 -12.57
C ALA A 76 8.01 1.53 -13.03
N ILE A 77 8.85 0.79 -13.76
CA ILE A 77 10.11 1.30 -14.31
C ILE A 77 9.86 2.51 -15.23
N LYS A 78 8.86 2.43 -16.12
CA LYS A 78 8.47 3.56 -16.99
C LYS A 78 8.04 4.78 -16.16
N ASN A 79 7.26 4.58 -15.10
CA ASN A 79 6.80 5.65 -14.23
C ASN A 79 7.93 6.29 -13.42
N ILE A 80 8.90 5.50 -12.94
CA ILE A 80 10.10 6.02 -12.27
C ILE A 80 10.86 6.95 -13.22
N LYS A 81 11.13 6.48 -14.45
CA LYS A 81 11.83 7.24 -15.49
C LYS A 81 11.07 8.49 -15.92
N LEU A 82 9.74 8.39 -16.07
CA LEU A 82 8.89 9.52 -16.41
C LEU A 82 9.02 10.68 -15.42
N ASN A 83 9.27 10.37 -14.14
CA ASN A 83 9.43 11.36 -13.08
C ASN A 83 10.90 11.69 -12.75
N GLN A 84 11.87 11.13 -13.49
CA GLN A 84 13.31 11.32 -13.28
C GLN A 84 13.78 10.90 -11.88
N LEU A 85 13.18 9.84 -11.35
CA LEU A 85 13.41 9.35 -9.98
C LEU A 85 14.34 8.13 -9.90
N GLU A 86 15.02 7.76 -10.99
CA GLU A 86 15.92 6.59 -11.03
C GLU A 86 17.05 6.65 -10.00
N HIS A 87 17.44 7.87 -9.62
CA HIS A 87 18.46 8.09 -8.59
C HIS A 87 17.97 7.72 -7.19
N GLN A 88 16.65 7.65 -6.94
CA GLN A 88 16.06 7.44 -5.63
C GLN A 88 15.27 6.13 -5.55
N ILE A 89 14.54 5.80 -6.61
CA ILE A 89 13.58 4.70 -6.67
C ILE A 89 14.09 3.64 -7.64
N SER A 90 14.08 2.39 -7.19
CA SER A 90 14.28 1.21 -8.03
C SER A 90 13.11 0.24 -7.89
N CYS A 91 12.99 -0.70 -8.82
CA CYS A 91 12.04 -1.79 -8.73
C CYS A 91 12.74 -3.08 -9.14
N HIS A 92 12.40 -4.20 -8.51
CA HIS A 92 12.90 -5.53 -8.81
C HIS A 92 11.76 -6.43 -9.26
N LEU A 93 11.98 -7.13 -10.37
CA LEU A 93 11.08 -8.19 -10.85
C LEU A 93 11.42 -9.48 -10.10
N GLY A 94 10.50 -9.96 -9.27
CA GLY A 94 10.70 -11.21 -8.54
C GLY A 94 9.68 -11.45 -7.43
N ASP A 95 9.74 -12.64 -6.84
CA ASP A 95 8.98 -12.97 -5.64
C ASP A 95 9.60 -12.31 -4.42
N TYR A 96 8.76 -11.75 -3.54
CA TYR A 96 9.19 -11.16 -2.29
C TYR A 96 9.85 -12.18 -1.34
N ASN A 97 9.42 -13.44 -1.40
CA ASN A 97 10.01 -14.52 -0.61
C ASN A 97 11.44 -14.82 -1.02
N ASP A 98 11.76 -14.69 -2.32
CA ASP A 98 13.08 -14.94 -2.89
C ASP A 98 14.00 -13.72 -2.83
N TYR A 99 13.43 -12.55 -2.52
CA TYR A 99 14.19 -11.33 -2.45
C TYR A 99 15.14 -11.35 -1.25
N ASP A 100 16.43 -11.46 -1.55
CA ASP A 100 17.50 -11.52 -0.56
C ASP A 100 18.21 -10.15 -0.55
N LEU A 101 17.83 -9.32 0.41
CA LEU A 101 18.53 -8.09 0.71
C LEU A 101 19.30 -8.21 2.02
N GLU A 102 20.33 -7.40 2.11
CA GLU A 102 20.93 -7.01 3.37
C GLU A 102 19.84 -6.69 4.39
N LYS A 103 19.96 -7.29 5.58
CA LYS A 103 19.18 -6.91 6.76
C LYS A 103 19.33 -5.39 6.98
N HIS A 104 18.44 -4.83 7.80
CA HIS A 104 18.42 -3.40 8.18
C HIS A 104 17.58 -2.46 7.30
N VAL A 105 16.43 -2.93 6.84
CA VAL A 105 15.41 -2.05 6.22
C VAL A 105 14.79 -1.16 7.30
N ASP A 106 14.59 0.12 7.01
CA ASP A 106 14.00 1.07 7.95
C ASP A 106 12.47 1.00 7.94
N MET A 107 11.90 0.83 6.74
CA MET A 107 10.47 0.79 6.55
C MET A 107 10.07 -0.20 5.47
N ILE A 108 9.00 -0.94 5.72
CA ILE A 108 8.33 -1.77 4.73
C ILE A 108 6.89 -1.30 4.64
N MET A 109 6.39 -1.16 3.42
CA MET A 109 5.01 -0.81 3.14
C MET A 109 4.41 -1.74 2.10
N THR A 110 3.10 -1.95 2.19
CA THR A 110 2.41 -2.85 1.26
C THR A 110 0.92 -2.56 1.18
N ASN A 111 0.40 -2.65 -0.03
CA ASN A 111 -1.02 -2.73 -0.34
C ASN A 111 -1.30 -4.10 -0.97
N PRO A 112 -1.39 -5.18 -0.15
CA PRO A 112 -1.53 -6.52 -0.66
C PRO A 112 -2.91 -6.73 -1.30
N PRO A 113 -3.04 -7.63 -2.29
CA PRO A 113 -4.35 -8.00 -2.80
C PRO A 113 -5.21 -8.60 -1.67
N PHE A 114 -6.47 -8.19 -1.58
CA PHE A 114 -7.29 -8.46 -0.40
C PHE A 114 -7.95 -9.85 -0.35
N PHE A 115 -7.83 -10.68 -1.39
CA PHE A 115 -8.61 -11.91 -1.45
C PHE A 115 -7.92 -13.06 -0.71
N LYS A 116 -8.70 -13.74 0.12
CA LYS A 116 -8.30 -15.00 0.75
C LYS A 116 -8.81 -16.12 -0.17
N VAL A 117 -7.90 -16.84 -0.82
CA VAL A 117 -8.28 -18.01 -1.60
C VAL A 117 -8.57 -19.16 -0.62
N ASN A 118 -9.84 -19.39 -0.31
CA ASN A 118 -10.27 -20.56 0.44
C ASN A 118 -10.83 -21.61 -0.54
N GLU A 119 -10.87 -22.89 -0.13
CA GLU A 119 -11.36 -23.97 -1.01
C GLU A 119 -12.81 -23.76 -1.48
N LYS A 120 -13.63 -23.03 -0.70
CA LYS A 120 -15.01 -22.66 -1.05
C LYS A 120 -15.13 -21.59 -2.13
N THR A 121 -14.10 -20.78 -2.37
CA THR A 121 -14.09 -19.74 -3.43
C THR A 121 -13.60 -20.24 -4.79
N LYS A 122 -13.24 -21.53 -4.91
CA LYS A 122 -12.81 -22.15 -6.18
C LYS A 122 -13.91 -22.23 -7.24
N THR A 123 -15.18 -22.12 -6.87
CA THR A 123 -16.32 -22.50 -7.75
C THR A 123 -16.92 -21.38 -8.58
N ASN A 124 -16.59 -20.10 -8.35
CA ASN A 124 -17.26 -18.96 -9.01
C ASN A 124 -16.34 -18.02 -9.83
N LEU A 125 -15.10 -18.41 -10.10
CA LEU A 125 -14.17 -17.57 -10.87
C LEU A 125 -14.22 -17.92 -12.37
N LYS A 126 -15.30 -17.52 -13.05
CA LYS A 126 -15.29 -17.46 -14.52
C LYS A 126 -14.59 -16.17 -14.97
N GLU A 127 -13.57 -16.36 -15.80
CA GLU A 127 -12.81 -15.38 -16.61
C GLU A 127 -11.85 -14.39 -15.93
N ASP A 128 -12.05 -13.95 -14.67
CA ASP A 128 -11.02 -13.16 -13.93
C ASP A 128 -9.90 -14.03 -13.30
N SER A 129 -9.95 -15.35 -13.52
CA SER A 129 -9.24 -16.35 -12.69
C SER A 129 -7.75 -16.55 -12.97
N LYS A 130 -7.16 -15.93 -14.01
CA LYS A 130 -5.70 -16.05 -14.22
C LYS A 130 -4.90 -15.24 -13.19
N ILE A 131 -5.40 -14.08 -12.80
CA ILE A 131 -4.79 -13.25 -11.74
C ILE A 131 -5.07 -13.85 -10.36
N ALA A 132 -6.27 -14.37 -10.12
CA ALA A 132 -6.62 -15.09 -8.90
C ALA A 132 -5.86 -16.43 -8.73
N ARG A 133 -5.43 -17.07 -9.83
CA ARG A 133 -4.47 -18.20 -9.78
C ARG A 133 -3.02 -17.78 -9.56
N HIS A 134 -2.67 -16.52 -9.80
CA HIS A 134 -1.38 -15.94 -9.42
C HIS A 134 -1.39 -15.29 -8.03
N GLU A 135 -2.56 -15.23 -7.37
CA GLU A 135 -2.73 -14.88 -5.95
C GLU A 135 -2.18 -15.96 -4.99
N ILE A 136 -1.40 -16.91 -5.50
CA ILE A 136 -0.80 -18.03 -4.78
C ILE A 136 0.63 -17.71 -4.27
N LEU A 137 1.21 -16.55 -4.59
CA LEU A 137 2.65 -16.35 -4.38
C LEU A 137 3.05 -15.77 -3.01
N LEU A 138 2.18 -15.00 -2.33
CA LEU A 138 2.54 -14.43 -1.03
C LEU A 138 1.35 -14.39 -0.05
N SER A 139 1.35 -15.29 0.93
CA SER A 139 0.38 -15.26 2.02
C SER A 139 0.64 -14.09 2.98
N LEU A 140 -0.40 -13.69 3.74
CA LEU A 140 -0.27 -12.65 4.76
C LEU A 140 0.81 -13.01 5.81
N GLU A 141 0.88 -14.29 6.18
CA GLU A 141 1.90 -14.80 7.10
C GLU A 141 3.30 -14.69 6.48
N GLN A 142 3.49 -15.12 5.23
CA GLN A 142 4.78 -15.00 4.54
C GLN A 142 5.23 -13.54 4.43
N LEU A 143 4.31 -12.64 4.06
CA LEU A 143 4.55 -11.20 3.98
C LEU A 143 5.03 -10.63 5.32
N ILE A 144 4.30 -10.89 6.41
CA ILE A 144 4.62 -10.37 7.74
C ILE A 144 5.92 -10.99 8.27
N ALA A 145 6.09 -12.31 8.12
CA ALA A 145 7.27 -13.04 8.57
C ALA A 145 8.55 -12.56 7.87
N LYS A 146 8.52 -12.43 6.53
CA LYS A 146 9.64 -11.93 5.74
C LYS A 146 9.91 -10.45 6.05
N SER A 147 8.86 -9.63 6.16
CA SER A 147 9.00 -8.21 6.53
C SER A 147 9.70 -8.03 7.87
N SER A 148 9.31 -8.82 8.87
CA SER A 148 9.92 -8.82 10.20
C SER A 148 11.40 -9.19 10.18
N LYS A 149 11.81 -10.14 9.33
CA LYS A 149 13.22 -10.56 9.18
C LYS A 149 14.09 -9.48 8.53
N LEU A 150 13.53 -8.68 7.62
CA LEU A 150 14.27 -7.65 6.88
C LEU A 150 14.38 -6.32 7.66
N LEU A 151 13.35 -5.99 8.44
CA LEU A 151 13.32 -4.77 9.24
C LEU A 151 14.42 -4.76 10.32
N LYS A 152 15.10 -3.63 10.47
CA LYS A 152 15.95 -3.39 11.65
C LYS A 152 15.11 -3.31 12.93
N HIS A 153 15.76 -3.41 14.09
CA HIS A 153 15.12 -3.05 15.35
C HIS A 153 14.55 -1.63 15.29
N GLY A 154 13.28 -1.46 15.64
CA GLY A 154 12.58 -0.17 15.54
C GLY A 154 12.15 0.23 14.14
N GLY A 155 12.43 -0.59 13.12
CA GLY A 155 11.93 -0.41 11.77
C GLY A 155 10.40 -0.54 11.72
N SER A 156 9.76 0.18 10.80
CA SER A 156 8.30 0.27 10.72
C SER A 156 7.73 -0.57 9.58
N PHE A 157 6.62 -1.23 9.83
CA PHE A 157 5.80 -1.91 8.84
C PHE A 157 4.48 -1.17 8.67
N TYR A 158 4.06 -0.89 7.44
CA TYR A 158 2.80 -0.22 7.12
C TYR A 158 1.99 -1.07 6.13
N MET A 159 0.69 -1.20 6.39
CA MET A 159 -0.20 -1.96 5.52
C MET A 159 -1.59 -1.33 5.50
N ILE A 160 -2.22 -1.37 4.31
CA ILE A 160 -3.66 -1.23 4.19
C ILE A 160 -4.29 -2.60 3.96
N HIS A 161 -5.38 -2.91 4.64
CA HIS A 161 -6.12 -4.16 4.49
C HIS A 161 -7.62 -3.96 4.68
N ARG A 162 -8.41 -5.01 4.47
CA ARG A 162 -9.83 -5.06 4.87
C ARG A 162 -10.02 -5.35 6.38
N PRO A 163 -10.99 -4.69 7.06
CA PRO A 163 -11.30 -4.86 8.48
C PRO A 163 -11.58 -6.29 8.94
N ASP A 164 -12.18 -7.14 8.09
CA ASP A 164 -12.50 -8.54 8.44
C ASP A 164 -11.25 -9.41 8.71
N ARG A 165 -10.06 -8.94 8.29
CA ARG A 165 -8.78 -9.62 8.53
C ARG A 165 -8.02 -9.08 9.74
N LEU A 166 -8.56 -8.09 10.47
CA LEU A 166 -7.85 -7.40 11.55
C LEU A 166 -7.31 -8.36 12.61
N THR A 167 -8.11 -9.31 13.09
CA THR A 167 -7.69 -10.26 14.13
C THR A 167 -6.49 -11.09 13.69
N GLU A 168 -6.55 -11.63 12.48
CA GLU A 168 -5.45 -12.42 11.90
C GLU A 168 -4.19 -11.56 11.72
N ILE A 169 -4.34 -10.31 11.24
CA ILE A 169 -3.24 -9.38 11.07
C ILE A 169 -2.55 -9.11 12.41
N ILE A 170 -3.31 -8.80 13.47
CA ILE A 170 -2.75 -8.53 14.80
C ILE A 170 -2.01 -9.76 15.33
N LEU A 171 -2.60 -10.95 15.21
CA LEU A 171 -1.98 -12.19 15.66
C LEU A 171 -0.66 -12.46 14.94
N LEU A 172 -0.64 -12.36 13.61
CA LEU A 172 0.57 -12.57 12.81
C LEU A 172 1.63 -11.50 13.12
N LEU A 173 1.24 -10.23 13.25
CA LEU A 173 2.17 -9.16 13.62
C LEU A 173 2.87 -9.48 14.95
N LYS A 174 2.11 -9.85 16.00
CA LYS A 174 2.68 -10.24 17.30
C LYS A 174 3.54 -11.50 17.20
N GLN A 175 3.10 -12.52 16.47
CA GLN A 175 3.84 -13.77 16.25
C GLN A 175 5.24 -13.54 15.69
N TYR A 176 5.42 -12.50 14.86
CA TYR A 176 6.69 -12.17 14.23
C TYR A 176 7.36 -10.92 14.81
N ASP A 177 7.17 -10.60 16.10
CA ASP A 177 7.74 -9.42 16.79
C ASP A 177 7.50 -8.06 16.11
N LEU A 178 6.43 -7.91 15.35
CA LEU A 178 5.99 -6.62 14.83
C LEU A 178 4.89 -6.10 15.74
N GLU A 179 5.23 -5.16 16.62
CA GLU A 179 4.26 -4.66 17.59
C GLU A 179 3.31 -3.66 16.92
N PRO A 180 1.99 -3.89 16.90
CA PRO A 180 1.03 -2.93 16.35
C PRO A 180 1.07 -1.61 17.13
N LYS A 181 1.20 -0.49 16.42
CA LYS A 181 1.39 0.84 17.00
C LYS A 181 0.30 1.83 16.66
N GLU A 182 -0.15 1.85 15.42
CA GLU A 182 -1.20 2.78 14.99
C GLU A 182 -2.21 2.01 14.14
N LEU A 183 -3.50 2.19 14.42
CA LEU A 183 -4.60 1.65 13.63
C LEU A 183 -5.53 2.80 13.24
N CYS A 184 -5.83 2.94 11.95
CA CYS A 184 -6.84 3.86 11.44
C CYS A 184 -7.87 3.07 10.63
N LEU A 185 -9.14 3.26 10.95
CA LEU A 185 -10.24 2.65 10.20
C LEU A 185 -10.79 3.66 9.19
N VAL A 186 -11.05 3.20 7.98
CA VAL A 186 -11.58 4.01 6.88
C VAL A 186 -13.03 3.66 6.65
N TYR A 187 -13.88 4.67 6.73
CA TYR A 187 -15.32 4.58 6.66
C TYR A 187 -15.81 5.18 5.34
N PRO A 188 -16.65 4.48 4.56
CA PRO A 188 -17.26 5.10 3.39
C PRO A 188 -18.14 6.30 3.81
N TYR A 189 -18.94 6.13 4.87
CA TYR A 189 -19.72 7.18 5.51
C TYR A 189 -19.64 7.01 7.02
N ALA A 190 -19.85 8.08 7.78
CA ALA A 190 -19.79 8.06 9.25
C ALA A 190 -20.72 7.02 9.90
N ASN A 191 -21.84 6.69 9.25
CA ASN A 191 -22.86 5.75 9.73
C ASN A 191 -22.76 4.34 9.12
N LYS A 192 -21.67 4.00 8.45
CA LYS A 192 -21.44 2.68 7.84
C LYS A 192 -20.30 1.94 8.53
N ALA A 193 -20.21 0.62 8.31
CA ALA A 193 -19.04 -0.14 8.74
C ALA A 193 -17.79 0.29 7.94
N PRO A 194 -16.58 0.20 8.52
CA PRO A 194 -15.35 0.49 7.80
C PRO A 194 -15.13 -0.55 6.69
N ASN A 195 -14.54 -0.11 5.58
CA ASN A 195 -14.18 -0.99 4.46
C ASN A 195 -12.67 -1.14 4.29
N HIS A 196 -11.86 -0.26 4.91
CA HIS A 196 -10.41 -0.41 4.99
C HIS A 196 -9.92 -0.21 6.42
N LEU A 197 -8.77 -0.82 6.71
CA LEU A 197 -7.95 -0.57 7.88
C LEU A 197 -6.55 -0.21 7.40
N LEU A 198 -5.92 0.73 8.08
CA LEU A 198 -4.54 1.12 7.92
C LEU A 198 -3.82 0.80 9.23
N ILE A 199 -2.75 0.04 9.16
CA ILE A 199 -2.01 -0.39 10.35
C ILE A 199 -0.52 -0.12 10.21
N LYS A 200 0.06 0.40 11.28
CA LYS A 200 1.50 0.52 11.48
C LYS A 200 1.93 -0.44 12.58
N ALA A 201 3.00 -1.17 12.36
CA ALA A 201 3.67 -1.96 13.37
C ALA A 201 5.17 -1.61 13.42
N VAL A 202 5.83 -1.95 14.53
CA VAL A 202 7.27 -1.66 14.73
C VAL A 202 8.00 -2.92 15.16
N LYS A 203 9.09 -3.26 14.48
CA LYS A 203 9.90 -4.45 14.80
C LYS A 203 10.51 -4.32 16.18
N LYS A 204 10.20 -5.27 17.06
CA LYS A 204 10.58 -5.30 18.48
C LYS A 204 10.21 -3.99 19.20
N GLY A 205 9.07 -3.40 18.84
CA GLY A 205 8.52 -2.27 19.56
C GLY A 205 8.01 -2.66 20.94
N LEU A 206 8.02 -1.71 21.89
CA LEU A 206 7.30 -1.86 23.16
C LEU A 206 5.81 -1.96 22.90
N GLU A 207 5.01 -2.49 23.82
CA GLU A 207 3.55 -2.58 23.65
C GLU A 207 2.85 -1.21 23.56
N GLY A 208 1.60 -1.23 23.11
CA GLY A 208 0.72 -0.05 23.06
C GLY A 208 0.29 0.29 21.64
N LEU A 209 -0.98 -0.02 21.37
CA LEU A 209 -1.67 0.31 20.12
C LEU A 209 -2.48 1.60 20.29
N LYS A 210 -2.26 2.57 19.41
CA LYS A 210 -3.09 3.77 19.30
C LYS A 210 -4.11 3.62 18.18
N ILE A 211 -5.39 3.67 18.54
CA ILE A 211 -6.46 3.83 17.55
C ILE A 211 -6.54 5.32 17.19
N LEU A 212 -6.33 5.64 15.93
CA LEU A 212 -6.40 7.00 15.41
C LEU A 212 -7.85 7.40 15.12
N PRO A 213 -8.16 8.71 15.03
CA PRO A 213 -9.43 9.17 14.52
C PRO A 213 -9.74 8.53 13.15
N PRO A 214 -11.01 8.15 12.90
CA PRO A 214 -11.38 7.50 11.67
C PRO A 214 -11.18 8.42 10.45
N PHE A 215 -10.92 7.80 9.30
CA PHE A 215 -10.93 8.49 8.01
C PHE A 215 -12.28 8.26 7.33
N ILE A 216 -13.10 9.29 7.17
CA ILE A 216 -14.41 9.23 6.52
C ILE A 216 -14.23 9.67 5.07
N LEU A 217 -14.72 8.90 4.10
CA LEU A 217 -14.56 9.21 2.68
C LEU A 217 -15.60 10.22 2.17
N TYR A 218 -16.87 10.02 2.53
CA TYR A 218 -18.00 10.80 2.02
C TYR A 218 -18.83 11.37 3.17
N LYS A 219 -19.27 12.63 3.02
CA LYS A 219 -20.25 13.25 3.94
C LYS A 219 -21.69 12.98 3.50
N ASP A 220 -21.91 12.88 2.19
CA ASP A 220 -23.19 12.54 1.58
C ASP A 220 -22.94 11.90 0.21
N LYS A 221 -23.99 11.41 -0.45
CA LYS A 221 -23.93 10.76 -1.76
C LYS A 221 -23.23 11.67 -2.77
N HIS A 222 -22.12 11.20 -3.31
CA HIS A 222 -21.24 11.93 -4.24
C HIS A 222 -20.57 13.20 -3.68
N VAL A 223 -20.61 13.41 -2.36
CA VAL A 223 -19.95 14.55 -1.73
C VAL A 223 -18.83 14.09 -0.82
N TYR A 224 -17.60 14.44 -1.18
CA TYR A 224 -16.40 14.10 -0.42
C TYR A 224 -16.41 14.75 0.96
N SER A 225 -15.81 14.05 1.91
CA SER A 225 -15.47 14.63 3.21
C SER A 225 -14.34 15.64 3.08
N GLU A 226 -14.19 16.52 4.06
CA GLU A 226 -13.04 17.43 4.15
C GLU A 226 -11.70 16.67 4.17
N GLN A 227 -11.67 15.49 4.81
CA GLN A 227 -10.49 14.63 4.88
C GLN A 227 -10.08 14.14 3.48
N LEU A 228 -11.04 13.69 2.67
CA LEU A 228 -10.79 13.21 1.32
C LEU A 228 -10.48 14.37 0.35
N THR A 229 -11.19 15.50 0.46
CA THR A 229 -10.90 16.70 -0.34
C THR A 229 -9.48 17.19 -0.09
N LYS A 230 -9.05 17.25 1.18
CA LYS A 230 -7.66 17.59 1.55
C LYS A 230 -6.66 16.58 0.99
N LEU A 231 -6.98 15.28 1.07
CA LEU A 231 -6.14 14.21 0.53
C LEU A 231 -5.92 14.37 -0.99
N TYR A 232 -6.92 14.87 -1.72
CA TYR A 232 -6.83 15.11 -3.16
C TYR A 232 -6.24 16.49 -3.54
N GLY A 233 -5.61 17.19 -2.59
CA GLY A 233 -4.99 18.49 -2.84
C GLY A 233 -6.01 19.63 -2.96
N GLY A 234 -7.18 19.51 -2.32
CA GLY A 234 -8.20 20.56 -2.26
C GLY A 234 -9.12 20.65 -3.48
N LYS A 235 -9.00 19.74 -4.46
CA LYS A 235 -9.85 19.72 -5.66
C LYS A 235 -11.01 18.74 -5.47
N GLU A 236 -12.22 19.24 -5.27
CA GLU A 236 -13.44 18.39 -5.22
C GLU A 236 -13.70 17.66 -6.56
N ASP A 237 -13.20 18.21 -7.67
CA ASP A 237 -13.47 17.74 -9.03
C ASP A 237 -12.49 16.69 -9.57
N ALA A 238 -11.52 16.21 -8.77
CA ALA A 238 -10.45 15.30 -9.21
C ALA A 238 -10.93 13.96 -9.81
N PHE A 239 -12.23 13.65 -9.70
CA PHE A 239 -12.84 12.41 -10.18
C PHE A 239 -14.14 12.62 -10.98
N LYS A 240 -14.41 13.81 -11.55
CA LYS A 240 -15.57 14.02 -12.45
C LYS A 240 -15.53 13.19 -13.75
N PHE A 241 -14.63 12.21 -13.89
CA PHE A 241 -14.56 11.32 -15.04
C PHE A 241 -14.97 9.89 -14.68
N THR A 242 -16.28 9.65 -14.76
CA THR A 242 -16.87 8.40 -15.26
C THR A 242 -18.32 8.69 -15.65
N LYS A 243 -18.49 9.20 -16.86
CA LYS A 243 -19.59 8.80 -17.73
C LYS A 243 -18.98 8.02 -18.89
#